data_AF-A0A2H0PVP7-F1
#
_entry.id   AF-A0A2H0PVP7-F1
#
_cell.length_a   1.000
_cell.length_b   1.000
_cell.length_c   1.000
_cell.angle_alpha   90.00
_cell.angle_beta   90.00
_cell.angle_gamma   90.00
#
_symmetry.space_group_name_H-M   'P 1'
#
loop_
_entity.id
_entity.type
_entity.pdbx_description
1 polymer ?
#
loop_
_entity_poly.entity_id
_entity_poly.type
_entity_poly.pdbx_seq_one_letter_code
_entity_poly.pdbx_strand_id
1 'polypeptide(L)'
;MYHRFSLKFIVSRWANFYFFVDNFSEHVEYARKRYNQAFLVRLGPLKQKERTALVQYCGLVKTLEAHKTYQIFNATFYQQRINQAQIWKSLERILTEKERQVLKRIFMVWENRFSKTWRRHYPILKHNRLVLNEYCKKNHSVLREAFKRLKAFYGVESIPAQAEVYLIMMPLTVYTQGGRKIVHTKISLETGLLNPHPPHLENVLLLILHEFTHAFFETEEYKQQLNDFLVNQPFLINLPFKKSFATELFREVIIASLIWNSLVVEKLNKNRAHQLNEFFKHLTNRLSAAKAAGEQKKIIFDLNIIKMYLAWKMEKTVKKYFLTRRQLDKYFFNCVYNILKNYPRNFFQDLKKGKGGY
;
A
#
# COMPACT_ATOMS: atom_id res chain seq x y z
N MET A 1 -5.08 -27.62 16.80
CA MET A 1 -3.82 -27.19 16.16
C MET A 1 -4.01 -25.80 15.55
N TYR A 2 -3.35 -24.76 16.04
CA TYR A 2 -3.35 -23.45 15.36
C TYR A 2 -2.38 -23.51 14.20
N HIS A 3 -2.87 -23.48 12.95
CA HIS A 3 -2.02 -23.35 11.78
C HIS A 3 -1.11 -22.12 11.93
N ARG A 4 0.21 -22.34 11.85
CA ARG A 4 1.21 -21.27 12.00
C ARG A 4 1.13 -20.34 10.79
N PHE A 5 0.59 -19.14 10.97
CA PHE A 5 0.70 -18.06 9.99
C PHE A 5 2.16 -17.84 9.59
N SER A 6 2.44 -17.75 8.29
CA SER A 6 3.78 -17.52 7.75
C SER A 6 3.78 -16.52 6.60
N LEU A 7 4.83 -15.70 6.54
CA LEU A 7 5.10 -14.79 5.42
C LEU A 7 6.13 -15.42 4.48
N LYS A 8 5.90 -15.30 3.18
CA LYS A 8 6.81 -15.77 2.14
C LYS A 8 7.21 -14.63 1.22
N PHE A 9 8.47 -14.26 1.24
CA PHE A 9 9.01 -13.21 0.38
C PHE A 9 9.45 -13.79 -0.97
N ILE A 10 8.93 -13.23 -2.07
CA ILE A 10 9.10 -13.75 -3.43
C ILE A 10 9.74 -12.69 -4.31
N VAL A 11 10.75 -13.10 -5.08
CA VAL A 11 11.35 -12.29 -6.14
C VAL A 11 10.97 -12.93 -7.48
N SER A 12 9.97 -12.35 -8.15
CA SER A 12 9.46 -12.85 -9.44
C SER A 12 9.85 -11.90 -10.57
N ARG A 13 10.52 -12.44 -11.60
CA ARG A 13 10.84 -11.68 -12.83
C ARG A 13 9.57 -11.21 -13.51
N TRP A 14 8.55 -12.06 -13.60
CA TRP A 14 7.30 -11.73 -14.27
C TRP A 14 6.46 -10.68 -13.53
N ALA A 15 6.38 -10.76 -12.20
CA ALA A 15 5.73 -9.71 -11.41
C ALA A 15 6.40 -8.35 -11.62
N ASN A 16 7.74 -8.33 -11.64
CA ASN A 16 8.52 -7.12 -11.89
C ASN A 16 8.43 -6.64 -13.33
N PHE A 17 8.34 -7.55 -14.31
CA PHE A 17 8.22 -7.18 -15.71
C PHE A 17 6.85 -6.58 -16.01
N TYR A 18 5.79 -7.22 -15.51
CA TYR A 18 4.45 -6.69 -15.57
C TYR A 18 4.37 -5.32 -14.90
N PHE A 19 4.85 -5.20 -13.65
CA PHE A 19 4.89 -3.91 -12.94
C PHE A 19 5.66 -2.84 -13.74
N PHE A 20 6.78 -3.18 -14.38
CA PHE A 20 7.56 -2.25 -15.18
C PHE A 20 6.74 -1.66 -16.34
N VAL A 21 6.07 -2.51 -17.12
CA VAL A 21 5.24 -2.08 -18.26
C VAL A 21 4.00 -1.33 -17.76
N ASP A 22 3.35 -1.87 -16.72
CA ASP A 22 2.15 -1.29 -16.10
C ASP A 22 2.43 0.11 -15.56
N ASN A 23 3.54 0.30 -14.85
CA ASN A 23 3.94 1.60 -14.32
C ASN A 23 4.29 2.60 -15.44
N PHE A 24 4.96 2.17 -16.52
CA PHE A 24 5.26 3.03 -17.67
C PHE A 24 4.04 3.50 -18.44
N SER A 25 2.95 2.72 -18.41
CA SER A 25 1.72 3.08 -19.08
C SER A 25 0.98 4.26 -18.44
N GLU A 26 1.25 4.52 -17.15
CA GLU A 26 0.60 5.57 -16.35
C GLU A 26 -0.94 5.54 -16.41
N HIS A 27 -1.54 4.39 -16.73
CA HIS A 27 -2.99 4.26 -16.89
C HIS A 27 -3.74 4.31 -15.54
N VAL A 28 -3.13 3.79 -14.47
CA VAL A 28 -3.66 3.85 -13.10
C VAL A 28 -3.14 5.05 -12.35
N GLU A 29 -3.99 5.64 -11.50
CA GLU A 29 -3.63 6.77 -10.63
C GLU A 29 -2.45 6.48 -9.70
N TYR A 30 -2.25 5.20 -9.36
CA TYR A 30 -1.16 4.75 -8.50
C TYR A 30 0.19 4.62 -9.21
N ALA A 31 0.26 4.84 -10.53
CA ALA A 31 1.51 4.77 -11.27
C ALA A 31 2.55 5.75 -10.72
N ARG A 32 3.77 5.25 -10.48
CA ARG A 32 4.88 6.04 -9.94
C ARG A 32 5.58 6.78 -11.08
N LYS A 33 5.10 7.97 -11.42
CA LYS A 33 5.73 8.83 -12.45
C LYS A 33 7.23 9.04 -12.21
N ARG A 34 7.63 9.19 -10.94
CA ARG A 34 9.04 9.31 -10.54
C ARG A 34 9.88 8.07 -10.89
N TYR A 35 9.28 6.88 -10.93
CA TYR A 35 9.99 5.67 -11.36
C TYR A 35 10.25 5.70 -12.85
N ASN A 36 9.24 6.06 -13.65
CA ASN A 36 9.40 6.21 -15.09
C ASN A 36 10.50 7.23 -15.41
N GLN A 37 10.49 8.39 -14.74
CA GLN A 37 11.55 9.39 -14.85
C GLN A 37 12.93 8.79 -14.53
N ALA A 38 13.08 8.12 -13.39
CA ALA A 38 14.36 7.51 -12.99
C ALA A 38 14.83 6.41 -13.97
N PHE A 39 13.92 5.62 -14.52
CA PHE A 39 14.24 4.63 -15.55
C PHE A 39 14.65 5.30 -16.86
N LEU A 40 13.96 6.35 -17.30
CA LEU A 40 14.27 7.06 -18.55
C LEU A 40 15.60 7.79 -18.49
N VAL A 41 15.94 8.41 -17.36
CA VAL A 41 17.28 9.00 -17.14
C VAL A 41 18.37 7.97 -17.35
N ARG A 42 18.16 6.72 -16.91
CA ARG A 42 19.15 5.65 -16.99
C ARG A 42 19.18 4.91 -18.33
N LEU A 43 18.02 4.71 -18.94
CA LEU A 43 17.85 3.82 -20.09
C LEU A 43 17.66 4.59 -21.42
N GLY A 44 17.63 5.92 -21.36
CA GLY A 44 17.30 6.80 -22.48
C GLY A 44 15.79 6.93 -22.72
N PRO A 45 15.39 7.86 -23.61
CA PRO A 45 13.99 8.14 -23.91
C PRO A 45 13.26 6.94 -24.52
N LEU A 46 11.93 6.99 -24.51
CA LEU A 46 11.09 5.98 -25.14
C LEU A 46 11.18 6.08 -26.67
N LYS A 47 11.48 4.94 -27.31
CA LYS A 47 11.43 4.76 -28.76
C LYS A 47 9.99 4.74 -29.25
N GLN A 48 9.78 5.01 -30.55
CA GLN A 48 8.43 5.01 -31.13
C GLN A 48 7.70 3.67 -30.92
N LYS A 49 8.39 2.53 -31.13
CA LYS A 49 7.83 1.19 -30.89
C LYS A 49 7.36 0.99 -29.44
N GLU A 50 8.10 1.53 -28.47
CA GLU A 50 7.75 1.45 -27.04
C GLU A 50 6.51 2.30 -26.73
N ARG A 51 6.43 3.51 -27.29
CA ARG A 51 5.25 4.38 -27.16
C ARG A 51 4.00 3.73 -27.76
N THR A 52 4.09 3.19 -28.96
CA THR A 52 3.00 2.44 -29.59
C THR A 52 2.57 1.25 -28.75
N ALA A 53 3.52 0.49 -28.18
CA ALA A 53 3.23 -0.63 -27.30
C ALA A 53 2.49 -0.19 -26.02
N LEU A 54 2.82 0.97 -25.44
CA LEU A 54 2.08 1.50 -24.28
C LEU A 54 0.64 1.89 -24.63
N VAL A 55 0.41 2.53 -25.80
CA VAL A 55 -0.94 2.85 -26.25
C VAL A 55 -1.78 1.59 -26.40
N GLN A 56 -1.21 0.54 -27.01
CA GLN A 56 -1.87 -0.77 -27.14
C GLN A 56 -2.12 -1.42 -25.77
N TYR A 57 -1.17 -1.32 -24.84
CA TYR A 57 -1.32 -1.81 -23.47
C TYR A 57 -2.48 -1.11 -22.74
N CYS A 58 -2.53 0.22 -22.78
CA CYS A 58 -3.63 0.99 -22.19
C CYS A 58 -4.98 0.62 -22.80
N GLY A 59 -5.04 0.39 -24.12
CA GLY A 59 -6.24 -0.09 -24.80
C GLY A 59 -6.70 -1.45 -24.27
N LEU A 60 -5.78 -2.41 -24.16
CA LEU A 60 -6.06 -3.73 -23.60
C LEU A 60 -6.55 -3.64 -22.14
N VAL A 61 -5.88 -2.85 -21.30
CA VAL A 61 -6.29 -2.71 -19.90
C VAL A 61 -7.70 -2.14 -19.77
N LYS A 62 -8.04 -1.09 -20.54
CA LYS A 62 -9.40 -0.53 -20.55
C LYS A 62 -10.47 -1.56 -20.90
N THR A 63 -10.19 -2.43 -21.88
CA THR A 63 -11.10 -3.55 -22.22
C THR A 63 -11.26 -4.51 -21.04
N LEU A 64 -10.18 -4.87 -20.37
CA LEU A 64 -10.22 -5.76 -19.19
C LEU A 64 -10.94 -5.14 -18.00
N GLU A 65 -10.82 -3.83 -17.80
CA GLU A 65 -11.56 -3.08 -16.77
C GLU A 65 -13.06 -3.07 -17.08
N ALA A 66 -13.45 -2.79 -18.33
CA ALA A 66 -14.84 -2.82 -18.78
C ALA A 66 -15.47 -4.21 -18.58
N HIS A 67 -14.70 -5.28 -18.79
CA HIS A 67 -15.13 -6.66 -18.57
C HIS A 67 -14.97 -7.16 -17.13
N LYS A 68 -14.50 -6.31 -16.20
CA LYS A 68 -14.22 -6.66 -14.80
C LYS A 68 -13.24 -7.84 -14.62
N THR A 69 -12.37 -8.09 -15.60
CA THR A 69 -11.37 -9.18 -15.56
C THR A 69 -9.95 -8.69 -15.24
N TYR A 70 -9.73 -7.37 -15.19
CA TYR A 70 -8.41 -6.78 -14.94
C TYR A 70 -7.74 -7.28 -13.64
N GLN A 71 -8.49 -7.49 -12.56
CA GLN A 71 -7.91 -7.99 -11.31
C GLN A 71 -7.34 -9.40 -11.44
N ILE A 72 -8.05 -10.29 -12.16
CA ILE A 72 -7.61 -11.66 -12.42
C ILE A 72 -6.40 -11.65 -13.37
N PHE A 73 -6.44 -10.79 -14.38
CA PHE A 73 -5.31 -10.55 -15.29
C PHE A 73 -4.05 -10.13 -14.51
N ASN A 74 -4.14 -9.09 -13.68
CA ASN A 74 -3.05 -8.60 -12.85
C ASN A 74 -2.47 -9.71 -11.96
N ALA A 75 -3.34 -10.44 -11.24
CA ALA A 75 -2.92 -11.51 -10.33
C ALA A 75 -2.16 -12.66 -11.03
N THR A 76 -2.31 -12.83 -12.35
CA THR A 76 -1.64 -13.86 -13.13
C THR A 76 -0.11 -13.70 -13.12
N PHE A 77 0.41 -12.48 -13.01
CA PHE A 77 1.86 -12.23 -12.99
C PHE A 77 2.51 -12.43 -11.61
N TYR A 78 1.70 -12.56 -10.56
CA TYR A 78 2.14 -12.71 -9.16
C TYR A 78 1.98 -14.15 -8.71
N GLN A 79 2.75 -15.06 -9.34
CA GLN A 79 2.74 -16.49 -9.02
C GLN A 79 4.17 -17.01 -8.86
N GLN A 80 4.45 -17.70 -7.74
CA GLN A 80 5.82 -18.03 -7.30
C GLN A 80 6.56 -19.00 -8.21
N ARG A 81 5.86 -20.00 -8.75
CA ARG A 81 6.46 -21.19 -9.40
C ARG A 81 6.02 -21.36 -10.84
N ILE A 82 5.81 -20.24 -11.51
CA ILE A 82 5.30 -20.26 -12.86
C ILE A 82 6.40 -19.93 -13.86
N ASN A 83 6.68 -20.88 -14.74
CA ASN A 83 7.46 -20.62 -15.95
C ASN A 83 6.64 -19.81 -16.95
N GLN A 84 7.28 -19.28 -17.98
CA GLN A 84 6.59 -18.45 -18.97
C GLN A 84 5.37 -19.14 -19.58
N ALA A 85 5.45 -20.44 -19.90
CA ALA A 85 4.36 -21.19 -20.51
C ALA A 85 3.09 -21.21 -19.63
N GLN A 86 3.26 -21.39 -18.32
CA GLN A 86 2.17 -21.43 -17.35
C GLN A 86 1.50 -20.05 -17.13
N ILE A 87 2.24 -18.92 -17.25
CA ILE A 87 1.62 -17.58 -17.29
C ILE A 87 0.72 -17.47 -18.52
N TRP A 88 1.23 -17.83 -19.71
CA TRP A 88 0.46 -17.71 -20.94
C TRP A 88 -0.77 -18.62 -20.93
N LYS A 89 -0.65 -19.84 -20.42
CA LYS A 89 -1.79 -20.75 -20.21
C LYS A 89 -2.84 -20.16 -19.25
N SER A 90 -2.42 -19.43 -18.23
CA SER A 90 -3.37 -18.77 -17.32
C SER A 90 -4.07 -17.60 -18.01
N LEU A 91 -3.35 -16.86 -18.85
CA LEU A 91 -3.89 -15.75 -19.65
C LEU A 91 -4.87 -16.23 -20.73
N GLU A 92 -4.78 -17.49 -21.19
CA GLU A 92 -5.74 -18.06 -22.15
C GLU A 92 -7.18 -18.08 -21.66
N ARG A 93 -7.38 -18.13 -20.34
CA ARG A 93 -8.70 -18.13 -19.71
C ARG A 93 -9.31 -16.74 -19.56
N ILE A 94 -8.53 -15.69 -19.84
CA ILE A 94 -8.89 -14.30 -19.55
C ILE A 94 -8.90 -13.47 -20.84
N LEU A 95 -7.96 -13.72 -21.73
CA LEU A 95 -7.73 -12.96 -22.96
C LEU A 95 -8.16 -13.78 -24.16
N THR A 96 -8.79 -13.13 -25.14
CA THR A 96 -8.97 -13.69 -26.49
C THR A 96 -7.60 -13.93 -27.16
N GLU A 97 -7.55 -14.77 -28.19
CA GLU A 97 -6.30 -15.02 -28.92
C GLU A 97 -5.69 -13.71 -29.48
N LYS A 98 -6.53 -12.81 -30.02
CA LYS A 98 -6.08 -11.51 -30.52
C LYS A 98 -5.43 -10.66 -29.43
N GLU A 99 -6.05 -10.58 -28.25
CA GLU A 99 -5.51 -9.83 -27.10
C GLU A 99 -4.22 -10.44 -26.58
N ARG A 100 -4.11 -11.77 -26.52
CA ARG A 100 -2.87 -12.46 -26.15
C ARG A 100 -1.74 -12.13 -27.11
N GLN A 101 -2.00 -12.13 -28.41
CA GLN A 101 -0.98 -11.78 -29.41
C GLN A 101 -0.54 -10.32 -29.29
N VAL A 102 -1.47 -9.41 -29.00
CA VAL A 102 -1.14 -8.01 -28.67
C VAL A 102 -0.23 -7.94 -27.46
N LEU A 103 -0.58 -8.61 -26.35
CA LEU A 103 0.21 -8.60 -25.13
C LEU A 103 1.61 -9.21 -25.31
N LYS A 104 1.73 -10.33 -26.05
CA LYS A 104 3.02 -10.93 -26.41
C LYS A 104 3.92 -9.95 -27.14
N ARG A 105 3.38 -9.23 -28.14
CA ARG A 105 4.14 -8.21 -28.88
C ARG A 105 4.57 -7.04 -28.00
N ILE A 106 3.68 -6.55 -27.13
CA ILE A 106 4.00 -5.50 -26.16
C ILE A 106 5.17 -5.94 -25.28
N PHE A 107 5.09 -7.13 -24.67
CA PHE A 107 6.15 -7.63 -23.80
C PHE A 107 7.46 -7.84 -24.57
N MET A 108 7.41 -8.37 -25.79
CA MET A 108 8.61 -8.51 -26.63
C MET A 108 9.33 -7.17 -26.88
N VAL A 109 8.57 -6.08 -27.13
CA VAL A 109 9.15 -4.74 -27.32
C VAL A 109 9.90 -4.26 -26.07
N TRP A 110 9.36 -4.53 -24.89
CA TRP A 110 9.90 -4.06 -23.61
C TRP A 110 10.99 -4.96 -23.00
N GLU A 111 11.12 -6.19 -23.47
CA GLU A 111 11.97 -7.24 -22.88
C GLU A 111 13.45 -6.84 -22.76
N ASN A 112 14.02 -6.19 -23.79
CA ASN A 112 15.42 -5.74 -23.75
C ASN A 112 15.64 -4.67 -22.67
N ARG A 113 14.76 -3.66 -22.63
CA ARG A 113 14.85 -2.57 -21.64
C ARG A 113 14.64 -3.11 -20.23
N PHE A 114 13.65 -3.98 -20.04
CA PHE A 114 13.41 -4.64 -18.76
C PHE A 114 14.58 -5.50 -18.33
N SER A 115 15.18 -6.29 -19.21
CA SER A 115 16.32 -7.16 -18.88
C SER A 115 17.53 -6.39 -18.34
N LYS A 116 17.82 -5.21 -18.91
CA LYS A 116 18.86 -4.31 -18.38
C LYS A 116 18.54 -3.83 -16.97
N THR A 117 17.29 -3.41 -16.74
CA THR A 117 16.80 -3.00 -15.41
C THR A 117 16.85 -4.16 -14.41
N TRP A 118 16.39 -5.34 -14.82
CA TRP A 118 16.31 -6.54 -14.00
C TRP A 118 17.68 -7.00 -13.51
N ARG A 119 18.69 -7.02 -14.39
CA ARG A 119 20.06 -7.41 -14.05
C ARG A 119 20.61 -6.59 -12.86
N ARG A 120 20.26 -5.31 -12.79
CA ARG A 120 20.69 -4.41 -11.71
C ARG A 120 19.89 -4.60 -10.40
N HIS A 121 18.57 -4.74 -10.49
CA HIS A 121 17.72 -4.77 -9.29
C HIS A 121 17.56 -6.18 -8.70
N TYR A 122 17.76 -7.24 -9.48
CA TYR A 122 17.59 -8.61 -9.01
C TYR A 122 18.49 -8.97 -7.82
N PRO A 123 19.79 -8.64 -7.79
CA PRO A 123 20.62 -8.87 -6.60
C PRO A 123 20.11 -8.12 -5.36
N ILE A 124 19.61 -6.89 -5.53
CA ILE A 124 19.03 -6.08 -4.45
C ILE A 124 17.78 -6.76 -3.88
N LEU A 125 16.85 -7.18 -4.74
CA LEU A 125 15.63 -7.87 -4.31
C LEU A 125 15.94 -9.21 -3.63
N LYS A 126 16.96 -9.94 -4.10
CA LYS A 126 17.47 -11.15 -3.45
C LYS A 126 18.00 -10.87 -2.04
N HIS A 127 18.79 -9.81 -1.88
CA HIS A 127 19.30 -9.37 -0.59
C HIS A 127 18.14 -9.00 0.35
N ASN A 128 17.21 -8.16 -0.10
CA ASN A 128 16.04 -7.75 0.67
C ASN A 128 15.21 -8.95 1.14
N ARG A 129 15.02 -9.95 0.27
CA ARG A 129 14.32 -11.18 0.64
C ARG A 129 14.98 -11.87 1.83
N LEU A 130 16.31 -11.96 1.86
CA LEU A 130 17.05 -12.57 2.98
C LEU A 130 16.88 -11.75 4.27
N VAL A 131 17.09 -10.42 4.18
CA VAL A 131 16.93 -9.51 5.32
C VAL A 131 15.53 -9.61 5.92
N LEU A 132 14.49 -9.56 5.08
CA LEU A 132 13.10 -9.62 5.52
C LEU A 132 12.70 -10.98 6.08
N ASN A 133 13.20 -12.08 5.49
CA ASN A 133 12.99 -13.43 6.03
C ASN A 133 13.53 -13.52 7.46
N GLU A 134 14.78 -13.11 7.68
CA GLU A 134 15.41 -13.16 9.01
C GLU A 134 14.71 -12.24 10.01
N TYR A 135 14.41 -11.01 9.59
CA TYR A 135 13.75 -10.04 10.46
C TYR A 135 12.33 -10.48 10.85
N CYS A 136 11.54 -11.00 9.91
CA CYS A 136 10.20 -11.51 10.20
C CYS A 136 10.21 -12.79 11.03
N LYS A 137 11.22 -13.66 10.85
CA LYS A 137 11.42 -14.84 11.68
C LYS A 137 11.67 -14.44 13.14
N LYS A 138 12.56 -13.48 13.39
CA LYS A 138 12.83 -12.93 14.73
C LYS A 138 11.58 -12.28 15.37
N ASN A 139 10.74 -11.64 14.56
CA ASN A 139 9.55 -10.92 15.02
C ASN A 139 8.23 -11.69 14.82
N HIS A 140 8.28 -13.02 14.64
CA HIS A 140 7.11 -13.84 14.31
C HIS A 140 6.00 -13.76 15.36
N SER A 141 6.36 -13.71 16.64
CA SER A 141 5.40 -13.61 17.76
C SER A 141 4.64 -12.28 17.74
N VAL A 142 5.34 -11.18 17.44
CA VAL A 142 4.78 -9.83 17.33
C VAL A 142 3.79 -9.75 16.17
N LEU A 143 4.20 -10.24 15.00
CA LEU A 143 3.34 -10.32 13.81
C LEU A 143 2.07 -11.14 14.07
N ARG A 144 2.21 -12.32 14.66
CA ARG A 144 1.09 -13.23 14.94
C ARG A 144 0.06 -12.59 15.85
N GLU A 145 0.51 -11.93 16.90
CA GLU A 145 -0.38 -11.25 17.84
C GLU A 145 -1.05 -10.03 17.19
N ALA A 146 -0.34 -9.28 16.34
CA ALA A 146 -0.94 -8.19 15.57
C ALA A 146 -2.07 -8.68 14.65
N PHE A 147 -1.82 -9.75 13.86
CA PHE A 147 -2.86 -10.36 13.02
C PHE A 147 -4.03 -10.92 13.84
N LYS A 148 -3.78 -11.49 15.01
CA LYS A 148 -4.85 -11.96 15.92
C LYS A 148 -5.74 -10.83 16.39
N ARG A 149 -5.18 -9.67 16.75
CA ARG A 149 -5.95 -8.49 17.16
C ARG A 149 -6.73 -7.88 16.01
N LEU A 150 -6.12 -7.78 14.83
CA LEU A 150 -6.81 -7.31 13.62
C LEU A 150 -7.96 -8.25 13.26
N LYS A 151 -7.73 -9.57 13.30
CA LYS A 151 -8.77 -10.58 13.09
C LYS A 151 -9.96 -10.38 14.04
N ALA A 152 -9.69 -10.22 15.34
CA ALA A 152 -10.73 -9.97 16.34
C ALA A 152 -11.45 -8.63 16.12
N PHE A 153 -10.70 -7.58 15.76
CA PHE A 153 -11.25 -6.26 15.48
C PHE A 153 -12.18 -6.27 14.27
N TYR A 154 -11.79 -6.90 13.16
CA TYR A 154 -12.63 -6.98 11.96
C TYR A 154 -13.69 -8.10 12.01
N GLY A 155 -13.74 -8.89 13.09
CA GLY A 155 -14.70 -10.00 13.21
C GLY A 155 -14.49 -11.13 12.20
N VAL A 156 -13.28 -11.28 11.66
CA VAL A 156 -12.99 -12.29 10.62
C VAL A 156 -12.75 -13.67 11.25
N GLU A 157 -13.36 -14.71 10.70
CA GLU A 157 -13.31 -16.07 11.26
C GLU A 157 -11.95 -16.75 11.14
N SER A 158 -11.22 -16.51 10.04
CA SER A 158 -9.92 -17.14 9.78
C SER A 158 -9.01 -16.25 8.94
N ILE A 159 -7.71 -16.48 9.04
CA ILE A 159 -6.72 -15.87 8.15
C ILE A 159 -5.98 -16.98 7.41
N PRO A 160 -5.46 -16.73 6.20
CA PRO A 160 -4.67 -17.70 5.47
C PRO A 160 -3.43 -18.15 6.27
N ALA A 161 -3.11 -19.44 6.23
CA ALA A 161 -1.92 -19.99 6.91
C ALA A 161 -0.59 -19.49 6.30
N GLN A 162 -0.61 -19.14 5.02
CA GLN A 162 0.54 -18.57 4.32
C GLN A 162 0.12 -17.34 3.52
N ALA A 163 0.96 -16.32 3.57
CA ALA A 163 0.83 -15.09 2.81
C ALA A 163 2.08 -14.84 1.97
N GLU A 164 1.90 -14.28 0.79
CA GLU A 164 2.99 -14.00 -0.14
C GLU A 164 3.24 -12.49 -0.26
N VAL A 165 4.51 -12.10 -0.18
CA VAL A 165 4.97 -10.73 -0.38
C VAL A 165 5.88 -10.71 -1.60
N TYR A 166 5.39 -10.16 -2.70
CA TYR A 166 6.18 -10.00 -3.93
C TYR A 166 7.03 -8.74 -3.83
N LEU A 167 8.35 -8.91 -3.86
CA LEU A 167 9.27 -7.78 -3.85
C LEU A 167 9.38 -7.20 -5.26
N ILE A 168 9.02 -5.93 -5.37
CA ILE A 168 8.99 -5.16 -6.60
C ILE A 168 10.15 -4.16 -6.61
N MET A 169 10.82 -4.08 -7.75
CA MET A 169 11.96 -3.21 -7.96
C MET A 169 11.54 -1.73 -7.89
N MET A 170 12.34 -0.96 -7.17
CA MET A 170 12.22 0.47 -7.10
C MET A 170 13.51 1.12 -7.62
N PRO A 171 13.44 2.02 -8.61
CA PRO A 171 14.64 2.64 -9.19
C PRO A 171 15.24 3.78 -8.35
N LEU A 172 14.56 4.20 -7.30
CA LEU A 172 14.96 5.30 -6.42
C LEU A 172 15.89 4.83 -5.29
N THR A 173 16.67 5.76 -4.73
CA THR A 173 17.60 5.51 -3.61
C THR A 173 16.93 5.46 -2.24
N VAL A 174 15.61 5.68 -2.16
CA VAL A 174 14.85 5.50 -0.91
C VAL A 174 14.76 4.02 -0.55
N TYR A 175 14.44 3.69 0.71
CA TYR A 175 14.44 2.29 1.17
C TYR A 175 13.17 1.53 0.75
N THR A 176 12.01 2.17 0.91
CA THR A 176 10.67 1.66 0.54
C THR A 176 9.75 2.82 0.23
N GLN A 177 8.81 2.66 -0.71
CA GLN A 177 7.89 3.74 -1.07
C GLN A 177 6.41 3.36 -1.01
N GLY A 178 6.06 2.07 -1.10
CA GLY A 178 4.66 1.66 -1.05
C GLY A 178 4.47 0.15 -1.15
N GLY A 179 3.23 -0.27 -0.92
CA GLY A 179 2.75 -1.61 -1.15
C GLY A 179 1.44 -1.58 -1.91
N ARG A 180 0.97 -2.76 -2.30
CA ARG A 180 -0.37 -2.93 -2.87
C ARG A 180 -0.89 -4.34 -2.60
N LYS A 181 -2.15 -4.44 -2.19
CA LYS A 181 -2.94 -5.69 -2.27
C LYS A 181 -3.07 -6.16 -3.73
N ILE A 182 -2.63 -7.38 -4.01
CA ILE A 182 -2.84 -8.05 -5.31
C ILE A 182 -4.13 -8.89 -5.24
N VAL A 183 -4.17 -9.84 -4.30
CA VAL A 183 -5.32 -10.69 -3.97
C VAL A 183 -5.32 -11.00 -2.47
N HIS A 184 -6.32 -11.72 -1.97
CA HIS A 184 -6.48 -12.00 -0.54
C HIS A 184 -5.21 -12.52 0.14
N THR A 185 -4.40 -13.37 -0.52
CA THR A 185 -3.18 -13.96 0.05
C THR A 185 -1.88 -13.31 -0.41
N LYS A 186 -1.93 -12.28 -1.26
CA LYS A 186 -0.76 -11.75 -1.95
C LYS A 186 -0.74 -10.23 -1.95
N ILE A 187 0.40 -9.68 -1.56
CA ILE A 187 0.70 -8.26 -1.66
C ILE A 187 1.97 -8.06 -2.49
N SER A 188 2.14 -6.87 -3.04
CA SER A 188 3.42 -6.39 -3.56
C SER A 188 4.02 -5.35 -2.64
N LEU A 189 5.35 -5.30 -2.57
CA LEU A 189 6.10 -4.35 -1.77
C LEU A 189 7.23 -3.74 -2.63
N GLU A 190 7.16 -2.43 -2.85
CA GLU A 190 8.14 -1.66 -3.63
C GLU A 190 9.37 -1.37 -2.76
N THR A 191 10.53 -1.99 -3.07
CA THR A 191 11.74 -1.90 -2.23
C THR A 191 13.00 -1.54 -3.02
N GLY A 192 13.80 -0.65 -2.43
CA GLY A 192 15.19 -0.35 -2.79
C GLY A 192 16.13 -1.21 -1.92
N LEU A 193 17.42 -0.92 -1.91
CA LEU A 193 18.34 -1.65 -1.02
C LEU A 193 17.98 -1.41 0.44
N LEU A 194 17.52 -2.46 1.14
CA LEU A 194 17.13 -2.33 2.54
C LEU A 194 18.37 -2.21 3.44
N ASN A 195 18.33 -1.23 4.34
CA ASN A 195 19.27 -1.16 5.45
C ASN A 195 18.79 -2.12 6.55
N PRO A 196 19.63 -3.03 7.07
CA PRO A 196 19.25 -3.95 8.13
C PRO A 196 19.01 -3.27 9.51
N HIS A 197 19.18 -1.95 9.61
CA HIS A 197 18.90 -1.18 10.82
C HIS A 197 17.42 -1.28 11.25
N PRO A 198 17.11 -1.55 12.54
CA PRO A 198 15.75 -1.93 12.96
C PRO A 198 14.64 -0.93 12.61
N PRO A 199 14.76 0.39 12.87
CA PRO A 199 13.75 1.37 12.47
C PRO A 199 13.29 1.30 11.01
N HIS A 200 14.19 0.96 10.08
CA HIS A 200 13.81 0.83 8.67
C HIS A 200 12.98 -0.44 8.45
N LEU A 201 13.42 -1.57 9.01
CA LEU A 201 12.71 -2.84 8.90
C LEU A 201 11.37 -2.84 9.64
N GLU A 202 11.25 -2.08 10.72
CA GLU A 202 9.99 -1.81 11.42
C GLU A 202 8.98 -1.13 10.51
N ASN A 203 9.39 -0.06 9.80
CA ASN A 203 8.53 0.60 8.83
C ASN A 203 8.09 -0.34 7.70
N VAL A 204 8.98 -1.21 7.23
CA VAL A 204 8.61 -2.25 6.25
C VAL A 204 7.57 -3.21 6.83
N LEU A 205 7.72 -3.61 8.10
CA LEU A 205 6.77 -4.49 8.75
C LEU A 205 5.39 -3.85 8.92
N LEU A 206 5.34 -2.57 9.27
CA LEU A 206 4.10 -1.79 9.34
C LEU A 206 3.43 -1.70 7.96
N LEU A 207 4.20 -1.50 6.90
CA LEU A 207 3.69 -1.48 5.54
C LEU A 207 3.13 -2.86 5.12
N ILE A 208 3.84 -3.95 5.47
CA ILE A 208 3.35 -5.31 5.23
C ILE A 208 2.02 -5.55 5.96
N LEU A 209 1.91 -5.13 7.22
CA LEU A 209 0.68 -5.25 8.00
C LEU A 209 -0.46 -4.41 7.42
N HIS A 210 -0.15 -3.20 6.95
CA HIS A 210 -1.11 -2.31 6.29
C HIS A 210 -1.70 -2.99 5.06
N GLU A 211 -0.87 -3.48 4.14
CA GLU A 211 -1.33 -4.15 2.92
C GLU A 211 -2.07 -5.45 3.20
N PHE A 212 -1.61 -6.26 4.17
CA PHE A 212 -2.34 -7.46 4.54
C PHE A 212 -3.63 -7.17 5.31
N THR A 213 -3.78 -5.99 5.92
CA THR A 213 -5.05 -5.59 6.49
C THR A 213 -6.09 -5.40 5.40
N HIS A 214 -5.72 -4.69 4.33
CA HIS A 214 -6.54 -4.64 3.13
C HIS A 214 -6.82 -6.02 2.53
N ALA A 215 -5.82 -6.90 2.51
CA ALA A 215 -5.92 -8.21 1.88
C ALA A 215 -6.85 -9.16 2.66
N PHE A 216 -6.66 -9.27 3.98
CA PHE A 216 -7.31 -10.27 4.82
C PHE A 216 -8.61 -9.83 5.45
N PHE A 217 -8.72 -8.55 5.84
CA PHE A 217 -9.74 -8.13 6.80
C PHE A 217 -10.83 -7.23 6.21
N GLU A 218 -10.59 -6.61 5.07
CA GLU A 218 -11.61 -5.84 4.36
C GLU A 218 -12.51 -6.74 3.50
N THR A 219 -13.36 -7.52 4.18
CA THR A 219 -14.37 -8.38 3.55
C THR A 219 -15.46 -7.56 2.86
N GLU A 220 -16.33 -8.22 2.08
CA GLU A 220 -17.47 -7.53 1.47
C GLU A 220 -18.46 -7.02 2.53
N GLU A 221 -18.63 -7.73 3.64
CA GLU A 221 -19.46 -7.30 4.77
C GLU A 221 -18.91 -6.01 5.39
N TYR A 222 -17.58 -5.93 5.61
CA TYR A 222 -16.93 -4.70 6.09
C TYR A 222 -17.17 -3.53 5.13
N LYS A 223 -16.99 -3.74 3.82
CA LYS A 223 -17.20 -2.70 2.81
C LYS A 223 -18.65 -2.25 2.79
N GLN A 224 -19.60 -3.18 2.90
CA GLN A 224 -21.03 -2.88 2.95
C GLN A 224 -21.36 -2.03 4.19
N GLN A 225 -20.94 -2.46 5.38
CA GLN A 225 -21.13 -1.71 6.63
C GLN A 225 -20.56 -0.29 6.54
N LEU A 226 -19.37 -0.14 5.96
CA LEU A 226 -18.75 1.17 5.77
C LEU A 226 -19.55 2.01 4.77
N ASN A 227 -19.96 1.45 3.63
CA ASN A 227 -20.75 2.17 2.63
C ASN A 227 -22.09 2.64 3.23
N ASP A 228 -22.81 1.78 3.94
CA ASP A 228 -24.07 2.11 4.61
C ASP A 228 -23.89 3.22 5.65
N PHE A 229 -22.77 3.19 6.38
CA PHE A 229 -22.40 4.27 7.28
C PHE A 229 -22.20 5.58 6.53
N LEU A 230 -21.42 5.59 5.44
CA LEU A 230 -21.02 6.79 4.71
C LEU A 230 -22.16 7.42 3.89
N VAL A 231 -23.12 6.63 3.39
CA VAL A 231 -24.31 7.14 2.69
C VAL A 231 -25.06 8.18 3.51
N ASN A 232 -25.05 8.02 4.84
CA ASN A 232 -25.75 8.89 5.78
C ASN A 232 -24.89 10.06 6.29
N GLN A 233 -23.71 10.31 5.70
CA GLN A 233 -22.77 11.34 6.18
C GLN A 233 -22.51 12.44 5.14
N PRO A 234 -23.33 13.52 5.12
CA PRO A 234 -23.29 14.55 4.08
C PRO A 234 -21.96 15.35 4.04
N PHE A 235 -21.19 15.39 5.13
CA PHE A 235 -19.96 16.18 5.22
C PHE A 235 -18.86 15.74 4.24
N LEU A 236 -18.79 14.45 3.89
CA LEU A 236 -17.72 13.93 3.03
C LEU A 236 -17.78 14.48 1.59
N ILE A 237 -18.90 15.10 1.21
CA ILE A 237 -19.09 15.80 -0.06
C ILE A 237 -18.30 17.13 -0.09
N ASN A 238 -18.01 17.72 1.08
CA ASN A 238 -17.37 19.04 1.19
C ASN A 238 -15.85 18.98 1.37
N LEU A 239 -15.27 17.79 1.52
CA LEU A 239 -13.81 17.65 1.42
C LEU A 239 -13.40 17.87 -0.05
N PRO A 240 -12.20 18.42 -0.31
CA PRO A 240 -11.73 18.69 -1.68
C PRO A 240 -11.38 17.40 -2.47
N PHE A 241 -12.00 16.27 -2.13
CA PHE A 241 -11.78 14.97 -2.72
C PHE A 241 -13.02 14.52 -3.49
N LYS A 242 -12.84 13.68 -4.53
CA LYS A 242 -13.96 13.06 -5.24
C LYS A 242 -14.77 12.17 -4.28
N LYS A 243 -16.09 12.01 -4.47
CA LYS A 243 -16.93 11.15 -3.62
C LYS A 243 -16.40 9.71 -3.52
N SER A 244 -15.87 9.15 -4.62
CA SER A 244 -15.22 7.82 -4.63
C SER A 244 -13.95 7.75 -3.76
N PHE A 245 -13.31 8.89 -3.50
CA PHE A 245 -12.14 8.98 -2.63
C PHE A 245 -12.52 8.96 -1.14
N ALA A 246 -13.76 9.29 -0.77
CA ALA A 246 -14.16 9.34 0.63
C ALA A 246 -14.14 7.96 1.30
N THR A 247 -14.68 6.93 0.64
CA THR A 247 -14.62 5.55 1.12
C THR A 247 -13.17 5.07 1.24
N GLU A 248 -12.36 5.34 0.22
CA GLU A 248 -10.94 4.96 0.22
C GLU A 248 -10.17 5.65 1.35
N LEU A 249 -10.35 6.97 1.50
CA LEU A 249 -9.79 7.75 2.59
C LEU A 249 -10.17 7.15 3.95
N PHE A 250 -11.44 6.78 4.14
CA PHE A 250 -11.91 6.19 5.39
C PHE A 250 -11.23 4.85 5.69
N ARG A 251 -11.18 3.96 4.69
CA ARG A 251 -10.49 2.65 4.78
C ARG A 251 -9.03 2.82 5.17
N GLU A 252 -8.33 3.66 4.42
CA GLU A 252 -6.93 3.98 4.57
C GLU A 252 -6.59 4.58 5.94
N VAL A 253 -7.46 5.46 6.45
CA VAL A 253 -7.32 6.10 7.76
C VAL A 253 -7.60 5.13 8.91
N ILE A 254 -8.62 4.27 8.78
CA ILE A 254 -8.89 3.21 9.77
C ILE A 254 -7.67 2.32 9.88
N ILE A 255 -7.16 1.82 8.75
CA ILE A 255 -6.01 0.91 8.73
C ILE A 255 -4.77 1.61 9.29
N ALA A 256 -4.48 2.85 8.85
CA ALA A 256 -3.36 3.61 9.40
C ALA A 256 -3.46 3.75 10.93
N SER A 257 -4.66 4.00 11.44
CA SER A 257 -4.92 4.10 12.89
C SER A 257 -4.71 2.77 13.60
N LEU A 258 -5.14 1.65 13.02
CA LEU A 258 -4.95 0.32 13.61
C LEU A 258 -3.48 -0.11 13.58
N ILE A 259 -2.78 0.11 12.48
CA ILE A 259 -1.37 -0.27 12.32
C ILE A 259 -0.48 0.59 13.21
N TRP A 260 -0.69 1.90 13.23
CA TRP A 260 0.08 2.81 14.07
C TRP A 260 -0.11 2.55 15.57
N ASN A 261 -1.30 2.10 15.97
CA ASN A 261 -1.62 1.71 17.34
C ASN A 261 -1.55 0.20 17.57
N SER A 262 -0.94 -0.54 16.64
CA SER A 262 -0.78 -1.98 16.79
C SER A 262 0.33 -2.28 17.79
N LEU A 263 0.26 -3.49 18.34
CA LEU A 263 1.33 -4.06 19.16
C LEU A 263 2.69 -4.09 18.45
N VAL A 264 2.72 -4.04 17.12
CA VAL A 264 3.98 -4.00 16.36
C VAL A 264 4.69 -2.69 16.64
N VAL A 265 3.97 -1.57 16.62
CA VAL A 265 4.55 -0.27 17.00
C VAL A 265 4.89 -0.25 18.48
N GLU A 266 4.01 -0.75 19.36
CA GLU A 266 4.26 -0.74 20.81
C GLU A 266 5.49 -1.57 21.22
N LYS A 267 5.71 -2.73 20.57
CA LYS A 267 6.82 -3.64 20.93
C LYS A 267 8.13 -3.33 20.21
N LEU A 268 8.07 -2.84 18.98
CA LEU A 268 9.28 -2.59 18.19
C LEU A 268 9.74 -1.14 18.27
N ASN A 269 8.81 -0.19 18.28
CA ASN A 269 9.14 1.23 18.23
C ASN A 269 9.05 1.90 19.61
N LYS A 270 10.08 1.66 20.44
CA LYS A 270 10.19 2.26 21.79
C LYS A 270 10.23 3.80 21.77
N ASN A 271 10.60 4.41 20.64
CA ASN A 271 10.76 5.86 20.48
C ASN A 271 9.57 6.52 19.75
N ARG A 272 8.41 5.84 19.68
CA ARG A 272 7.23 6.33 18.95
C ARG A 272 6.81 7.75 19.34
N ALA A 273 6.81 8.07 20.64
CA ALA A 273 6.45 9.41 21.12
C ALA A 273 7.39 10.48 20.56
N HIS A 274 8.70 10.23 20.62
CA HIS A 274 9.71 11.12 20.04
C HIS A 274 9.54 11.29 18.52
N GLN A 275 9.26 10.20 17.79
CA GLN A 275 9.02 10.27 16.34
C GLN A 275 7.77 11.07 15.97
N LEU A 276 6.69 10.94 16.74
CA LEU A 276 5.49 11.77 16.56
C LEU A 276 5.80 13.24 16.80
N ASN A 277 6.58 13.54 17.83
CA ASN A 277 6.96 14.91 18.18
C ASN A 277 7.80 15.53 17.06
N GLU A 278 8.81 14.82 16.56
CA GLU A 278 9.63 15.27 15.42
C GLU A 278 8.78 15.41 14.14
N PHE A 279 7.85 14.49 13.88
CA PHE A 279 6.93 14.63 12.75
C PHE A 279 6.09 15.92 12.84
N PHE A 280 5.45 16.18 13.98
CA PHE A 280 4.62 17.38 14.15
C PHE A 280 5.44 18.67 14.14
N LYS A 281 6.67 18.64 14.66
CA LYS A 281 7.63 19.75 14.58
C LYS A 281 8.01 20.06 13.13
N HIS A 282 8.43 19.05 12.36
CA HIS A 282 8.73 19.21 10.93
C HIS A 282 7.52 19.67 10.13
N LEU A 283 6.34 19.13 10.43
CA LEU A 283 5.09 19.52 9.77
C LEU A 283 4.73 20.99 10.06
N THR A 284 4.93 21.45 11.29
CA THR A 284 4.72 22.86 11.66
C THR A 284 5.64 23.78 10.86
N ASN A 285 6.91 23.43 10.73
CA ASN A 285 7.87 24.20 9.92
C ASN A 285 7.48 24.24 8.44
N ARG A 286 7.08 23.08 7.88
CA ARG A 286 6.60 22.97 6.49
C ARG A 286 5.34 23.80 6.25
N LEU A 287 4.40 23.80 7.18
CA LEU A 287 3.16 24.59 7.08
C LEU A 287 3.44 26.09 7.15
N SER A 288 4.38 26.52 8.00
CA SER A 288 4.81 27.93 8.06
C SER A 288 5.43 28.39 6.75
N ALA A 289 6.34 27.59 6.17
CA ALA A 289 6.95 27.89 4.87
C ALA A 289 5.90 27.90 3.73
N ALA A 290 5.01 26.91 3.70
CA ALA A 290 3.96 26.83 2.68
C ALA A 290 2.89 27.92 2.82
N LYS A 291 2.65 28.44 4.03
CA LYS A 291 1.77 29.60 4.25
C LYS A 291 2.35 30.83 3.54
N ALA A 292 3.66 31.07 3.65
CA ALA A 292 4.33 32.16 2.94
C ALA A 292 4.22 32.03 1.41
N ALA A 293 4.19 30.79 0.89
CA ALA A 293 4.06 30.49 -0.54
C ALA A 293 2.62 30.30 -1.04
N GLY A 294 1.59 30.42 -0.20
CA GLY A 294 0.19 30.15 -0.58
C GLY A 294 -0.15 28.66 -0.82
N GLU A 295 0.76 27.73 -0.55
CA GLU A 295 0.60 26.29 -0.82
C GLU A 295 0.05 25.48 0.36
N GLN A 296 -0.38 26.15 1.44
CA GLN A 296 -0.74 25.50 2.70
C GLN A 296 -1.82 24.41 2.53
N LYS A 297 -2.83 24.65 1.66
CA LYS A 297 -3.91 23.68 1.38
C LYS A 297 -3.38 22.35 0.87
N LYS A 298 -2.38 22.34 -0.01
CA LYS A 298 -1.79 21.12 -0.58
C LYS A 298 -1.16 20.23 0.48
N ILE A 299 -0.53 20.84 1.49
CA ILE A 299 0.07 20.11 2.60
C ILE A 299 -1.01 19.60 3.57
N ILE A 300 -1.97 20.44 3.92
CA ILE A 300 -3.05 20.07 4.87
C ILE A 300 -3.84 18.87 4.35
N PHE A 301 -4.17 18.85 3.06
CA PHE A 301 -4.95 17.77 2.46
C PHE A 301 -4.08 16.60 1.95
N ASP A 302 -2.82 16.51 2.37
CA ASP A 302 -1.98 15.33 2.12
C ASP A 302 -2.51 14.14 2.93
N LEU A 303 -2.77 13.03 2.23
CA LEU A 303 -3.33 11.81 2.83
C LEU A 303 -2.46 11.27 3.99
N ASN A 304 -1.14 11.37 3.91
CA ASN A 304 -0.26 10.87 4.96
C ASN A 304 -0.38 11.73 6.23
N ILE A 305 -0.54 13.05 6.08
CA ILE A 305 -0.76 13.95 7.21
C ILE A 305 -2.10 13.63 7.90
N ILE A 306 -3.16 13.43 7.11
CA ILE A 306 -4.47 13.03 7.62
C ILE A 306 -4.37 11.67 8.35
N LYS A 307 -3.77 10.65 7.71
CA LYS A 307 -3.55 9.32 8.30
C LYS A 307 -2.83 9.40 9.65
N MET A 308 -1.73 10.15 9.73
CA MET A 308 -0.95 10.28 10.96
C MET A 308 -1.70 11.04 12.06
N TYR A 309 -2.39 12.13 11.72
CA TYR A 309 -3.21 12.87 12.67
C TYR A 309 -4.33 12.00 13.25
N LEU A 310 -5.05 11.27 12.41
CA LEU A 310 -6.10 10.36 12.85
C LEU A 310 -5.56 9.20 13.67
N ALA A 311 -4.44 8.61 13.27
CA ALA A 311 -3.78 7.57 14.04
C ALA A 311 -3.45 8.02 15.46
N TRP A 312 -3.00 9.27 15.62
CA TRP A 312 -2.78 9.88 16.92
C TRP A 312 -4.09 10.09 17.70
N LYS A 313 -5.11 10.72 17.10
CA LYS A 313 -6.40 10.97 17.77
C LYS A 313 -7.15 9.70 18.15
N MET A 314 -7.00 8.62 17.37
CA MET A 314 -7.67 7.34 17.57
C MET A 314 -6.94 6.42 18.55
N GLU A 315 -5.76 6.78 19.07
CA GLU A 315 -4.93 5.89 19.89
C GLU A 315 -5.68 5.27 21.07
N LYS A 316 -6.35 6.09 21.88
CA LYS A 316 -7.12 5.60 23.04
C LYS A 316 -8.26 4.67 22.62
N THR A 317 -8.97 5.02 21.54
CA THR A 317 -10.09 4.23 21.02
C THR A 317 -9.60 2.87 20.51
N VAL A 318 -8.55 2.85 19.68
CA VAL A 318 -7.97 1.61 19.15
C VAL A 318 -7.46 0.72 20.28
N LYS A 319 -6.73 1.29 21.25
CA LYS A 319 -6.26 0.54 22.43
C LYS A 319 -7.42 -0.09 23.18
N LYS A 320 -8.51 0.66 23.44
CA LYS A 320 -9.72 0.13 24.09
C LYS A 320 -10.29 -1.05 23.29
N TYR A 321 -10.47 -0.91 21.98
CA TYR A 321 -11.01 -1.98 21.13
C TYR A 321 -10.14 -3.23 21.14
N PHE A 322 -8.81 -3.07 21.07
CA PHE A 322 -7.88 -4.19 21.14
C PHE A 322 -7.85 -4.87 22.52
N LEU A 323 -7.92 -4.10 23.61
CA LEU A 323 -7.93 -4.64 24.97
C LEU A 323 -9.24 -5.38 25.28
N THR A 324 -10.38 -4.82 24.88
CA THR A 324 -11.70 -5.44 25.13
C THR A 324 -12.12 -6.41 24.04
N ARG A 325 -11.27 -6.67 23.04
CA ARG A 325 -11.57 -7.50 21.85
C ARG A 325 -12.89 -7.13 21.17
N ARG A 326 -13.23 -5.84 21.16
CA ARG A 326 -14.46 -5.34 20.54
C ARG A 326 -14.29 -5.34 19.02
N GLN A 327 -15.31 -5.82 18.32
CA GLN A 327 -15.37 -5.75 16.86
C GLN A 327 -15.66 -4.32 16.39
N LEU A 328 -15.22 -4.03 15.17
CA LEU A 328 -15.51 -2.80 14.47
C LEU A 328 -17.03 -2.61 14.38
N ASP A 329 -17.48 -1.39 14.67
CA ASP A 329 -18.89 -1.06 14.70
C ASP A 329 -19.13 0.43 14.37
N LYS A 330 -20.41 0.82 14.40
CA LYS A 330 -20.83 2.20 14.14
C LYS A 330 -20.20 3.21 15.09
N TYR A 331 -19.92 2.84 16.34
CA TYR A 331 -19.25 3.76 17.28
C TYR A 331 -17.83 4.08 16.81
N PHE A 332 -17.07 3.06 16.38
CA PHE A 332 -15.73 3.28 15.84
C PHE A 332 -15.75 4.18 14.60
N PHE A 333 -16.68 3.93 13.66
CA PHE A 333 -16.86 4.78 12.48
C PHE A 333 -17.20 6.22 12.85
N ASN A 334 -18.08 6.43 13.83
CA ASN A 334 -18.40 7.77 14.35
C ASN A 334 -17.17 8.47 14.93
N CYS A 335 -16.28 7.77 15.65
CA CYS A 335 -15.04 8.36 16.16
C CYS A 335 -14.17 8.89 15.01
N VAL A 336 -13.94 8.06 13.98
CA VAL A 336 -13.17 8.45 12.79
C VAL A 336 -13.82 9.62 12.07
N TYR A 337 -15.15 9.53 11.85
CA TYR A 337 -15.94 10.57 11.19
C TYR A 337 -15.84 11.91 11.91
N ASN A 338 -16.02 11.92 13.24
CA ASN A 338 -15.98 13.14 14.03
C ASN A 338 -14.61 13.81 14.00
N ILE A 339 -13.52 13.06 13.90
CA ILE A 339 -12.17 13.63 13.74
C ILE A 339 -12.05 14.28 12.35
N LEU A 340 -12.46 13.58 11.29
CA LEU A 340 -12.41 14.09 9.91
C LEU A 340 -13.34 15.30 9.70
N LYS A 341 -14.54 15.29 10.29
CA LYS A 341 -15.51 16.38 10.23
C LYS A 341 -14.95 17.70 10.75
N ASN A 342 -14.12 17.62 11.79
CA ASN A 342 -13.50 18.79 12.40
C ASN A 342 -12.10 19.10 11.84
N TYR A 343 -11.65 18.36 10.82
CA TYR A 343 -10.41 18.62 10.10
C TYR A 343 -10.62 19.68 9.01
N PRO A 344 -9.70 20.65 8.80
CA PRO A 344 -8.40 20.83 9.48
C PRO A 344 -8.43 21.72 10.73
N ARG A 345 -9.59 22.23 11.14
CA ARG A 345 -9.70 23.19 12.27
C ARG A 345 -9.06 22.64 13.54
N ASN A 346 -9.44 21.44 13.97
CA ASN A 346 -8.90 20.83 15.19
C ASN A 346 -7.42 20.49 15.06
N PHE A 347 -6.98 20.10 13.86
CA PHE A 347 -5.57 19.85 13.60
C PHE A 347 -4.72 21.10 13.84
N PHE A 348 -5.15 22.27 13.40
CA PHE A 348 -4.44 23.52 13.70
C PHE A 348 -4.48 23.91 15.17
N GLN A 349 -5.60 23.67 15.87
CA GLN A 349 -5.69 23.92 17.30
C GLN A 349 -4.73 22.99 18.08
N ASP A 350 -4.70 21.71 17.73
CA ASP A 350 -3.82 20.72 18.34
C ASP A 350 -2.34 21.05 18.06
N LEU A 351 -1.98 21.46 16.83
CA LEU A 351 -0.63 21.94 16.51
C LEU A 351 -0.20 23.15 17.35
N LYS A 352 -1.12 24.10 17.61
CA LYS A 352 -0.83 25.27 18.45
C LYS A 352 -0.61 24.88 19.91
N LYS A 353 -1.44 23.97 20.43
CA LYS A 353 -1.34 23.45 21.80
C LYS A 353 -0.08 22.58 22.01
N GLY A 354 0.32 21.84 20.99
CA GLY A 354 1.51 20.98 20.97
C GLY A 354 2.85 21.70 21.10
N LYS A 355 2.89 23.04 21.16
CA LYS A 355 4.09 23.79 21.55
C LYS A 355 4.46 23.62 23.03
N GLY A 356 3.65 22.93 23.84
CA GLY A 356 3.82 22.78 25.29
C GLY A 356 4.23 21.39 25.81
N GLY A 357 4.76 20.50 24.97
CA GLY A 357 5.24 19.17 25.39
C GLY A 357 4.20 18.05 25.20
N TYR A 358 4.68 16.93 24.70
CA TYR A 358 3.94 15.68 24.44
C TYR A 358 4.65 14.52 25.12
#